data_AF-A0A0J5NTJ3-F1
#
_entry.id   AF-A0A0J5NTJ3-F1
#
_cell.length_a   1.000
_cell.length_b   1.000
_cell.length_c   1.000
_cell.angle_alpha   90.00
_cell.angle_beta   90.00
_cell.angle_gamma   90.00
#
_symmetry.space_group_name_H-M   'P 1'
#
loop_
_entity.id
_entity.type
_entity.pdbx_description
1 polymer ?
#
loop_
_entity_poly.entity_id
_entity_poly.type
_entity_poly.pdbx_seq_one_letter_code
_entity_poly.pdbx_strand_id
1 'polypeptide(L)'
;MATISDELATSIQKCFNKTYTDLANQDSFFFGPSGDVTLTRPDGTTARIKSWSYLLSTLNVMGSTATINTWAKDQTFGGSVTLSGDNSMFLMGKDSDLGIVKKSGSATKIVMGKGKNITFSVAPGAKVGVSDSVLDVAFIDNYGSLTSQGGIYAKLVELIGPAPYIDFHYNDSTADFTHRIIADSADSLTVSSNLNINRSMWIGDWLTVNKTIRSNTQIVAQSAADPDGGNGAILQTPWYVGQFNGRGSDSNGLAGVGLWFEESVGYNHRAVLRVQGYGGPVRYWQFMNDGNVYGPNGMLAYNGTSDARYKKLIKPTDGQQSLDNIMRMDLVTFVYNDDEKERLRRGVIAQQVQEIDPQYVKEVVMSVGAGPETPAENVKTTSRLTLDNNVLLMDAISAIQVLARRVEELEKHNL
;
A
#
# COMPACT_ATOMS: atom_id res chain seq x y z
N MET A 1 18.31 -110.22 73.50
CA MET A 1 17.85 -108.82 73.50
C MET A 1 19.06 -107.94 73.73
N ALA A 2 19.37 -107.01 72.84
CA ALA A 2 20.40 -106.01 73.10
C ALA A 2 19.84 -105.02 74.15
N THR A 3 20.45 -104.97 75.33
CA THR A 3 20.10 -104.04 76.40
C THR A 3 20.76 -102.69 76.10
N ILE A 4 19.95 -101.65 75.98
CA ILE A 4 20.40 -100.26 75.79
C ILE A 4 20.90 -99.76 77.16
N SER A 5 22.06 -99.11 77.24
CA SER A 5 22.52 -98.50 78.50
C SER A 5 21.68 -97.26 78.85
N ASP A 6 21.55 -96.96 80.14
CA ASP A 6 20.82 -95.79 80.63
C ASP A 6 21.37 -94.46 80.06
N GLU A 7 22.69 -94.41 79.81
CA GLU A 7 23.36 -93.27 79.18
C GLU A 7 22.99 -93.10 77.70
N LEU A 8 22.84 -94.21 76.97
CA LEU A 8 22.41 -94.19 75.58
C LEU A 8 20.93 -93.81 75.48
N ALA A 9 20.07 -94.34 76.37
CA ALA A 9 18.66 -93.94 76.45
C ALA A 9 18.50 -92.43 76.75
N THR A 10 19.30 -91.90 77.69
CA THR A 10 19.31 -90.47 78.04
C THR A 10 19.79 -89.59 76.87
N SER A 11 20.83 -90.03 76.15
CA SER A 11 21.37 -89.31 75.00
C SER A 11 20.40 -89.27 73.83
N ILE A 12 19.68 -90.38 73.58
CA ILE A 12 18.61 -90.46 72.58
C ILE A 12 17.46 -89.51 72.93
N GLN A 13 17.01 -89.50 74.20
CA GLN A 13 15.97 -88.58 74.65
C GLN A 13 16.38 -87.11 74.48
N LYS A 14 17.63 -86.78 74.80
CA LYS A 14 18.18 -85.42 74.62
C LYS A 14 18.24 -85.02 73.14
N CYS A 15 18.53 -85.97 72.25
CA CYS A 15 18.51 -85.75 70.80
C CYS A 15 17.08 -85.45 70.32
N PHE A 16 16.09 -86.27 70.69
CA PHE A 16 14.70 -86.03 70.32
C PHE A 16 14.17 -84.69 70.83
N ASN A 17 14.46 -84.33 72.09
CA ASN A 17 14.04 -83.03 72.64
C ASN A 17 14.62 -81.84 71.84
N LYS A 18 15.87 -81.96 71.36
CA LYS A 18 16.48 -80.93 70.51
C LYS A 18 15.84 -80.87 69.13
N THR A 19 15.51 -82.02 68.54
CA THR A 19 14.79 -82.08 67.25
C THR A 19 13.39 -81.48 67.36
N TYR A 20 12.65 -81.76 68.43
CA TYR A 20 11.35 -81.14 68.67
C TYR A 20 11.45 -79.62 68.85
N THR A 21 12.50 -79.14 69.51
CA THR A 21 12.77 -77.70 69.66
C THR A 21 13.06 -77.05 68.30
N ASP A 22 13.86 -77.70 67.44
CA ASP A 22 14.17 -77.18 66.10
C ASP A 22 12.94 -77.17 65.19
N LEU A 23 12.09 -78.21 65.27
CA LEU A 23 10.85 -78.25 64.50
C LEU A 23 9.89 -77.13 64.91
N ALA A 24 9.77 -76.84 66.21
CA ALA A 24 8.96 -75.73 66.71
C ALA A 24 9.51 -74.35 66.28
N ASN A 25 10.84 -74.21 66.22
CA ASN A 25 11.50 -73.01 65.71
C ASN A 25 11.22 -72.80 64.21
N GLN A 26 11.33 -73.85 63.41
CA GLN A 26 11.04 -73.81 61.98
C GLN A 26 9.58 -73.45 61.72
N ASP A 27 8.65 -74.08 62.45
CA ASP A 27 7.22 -73.81 62.32
C ASP A 27 6.89 -72.34 62.66
N SER A 28 7.48 -71.83 63.75
CA SER A 28 7.34 -70.43 64.15
C SER A 28 7.93 -69.48 63.11
N PHE A 29 9.11 -69.77 62.53
CA PHE A 29 9.75 -68.90 61.54
C PHE A 29 9.03 -68.91 60.20
N PHE A 30 8.70 -70.08 59.65
CA PHE A 30 8.14 -70.20 58.30
C PHE A 30 6.63 -70.04 58.24
N PHE A 31 5.90 -70.51 59.25
CA PHE A 31 4.44 -70.61 59.24
C PHE A 31 3.75 -69.83 60.38
N GLY A 32 4.53 -69.25 61.29
CA GLY A 32 4.02 -68.38 62.35
C GLY A 32 3.45 -67.04 61.84
N PRO A 33 2.76 -66.30 62.72
CA PRO A 33 2.18 -65.00 62.37
C PRO A 33 3.25 -64.00 61.89
N SER A 34 2.84 -63.03 61.08
CA SER A 34 3.71 -61.94 60.64
C SER A 34 4.16 -61.11 61.84
N GLY A 35 5.47 -61.05 62.08
CA GLY A 35 6.05 -60.24 63.15
C GLY A 35 7.32 -60.86 63.73
N ASP A 36 7.54 -60.61 65.01
CA ASP A 36 8.63 -61.22 65.76
C ASP A 36 8.24 -62.62 66.25
N VAL A 37 9.13 -63.57 66.04
CA VAL A 37 9.03 -64.94 66.55
C VAL A 37 10.24 -65.25 67.41
N THR A 38 10.02 -66.05 68.46
CA THR A 38 11.08 -66.42 69.42
C THR A 38 11.57 -67.82 69.10
N LEU A 39 12.85 -67.93 68.76
CA LEU A 39 13.52 -69.23 68.59
C LEU A 39 14.21 -69.64 69.90
N THR A 40 14.12 -70.92 70.25
CA THR A 40 14.83 -71.50 71.40
C THR A 40 16.03 -72.30 70.92
N ARG A 41 17.24 -71.93 71.37
CA ARG A 41 18.50 -72.60 71.01
C ARG A 41 18.66 -73.92 71.78
N PRO A 42 19.54 -74.83 71.31
CA PRO A 42 19.78 -76.13 71.96
C PRO A 42 20.31 -76.09 73.40
N ASP A 43 20.80 -74.93 73.85
CA ASP A 43 21.25 -74.66 75.22
C ASP A 43 20.15 -74.06 76.12
N GLY A 44 18.93 -73.89 75.58
CA GLY A 44 17.78 -73.32 76.28
C GLY A 44 17.67 -71.79 76.20
N THR A 45 18.66 -71.10 75.64
CA THR A 45 18.58 -69.64 75.44
C THR A 45 17.66 -69.29 74.29
N THR A 46 16.99 -68.14 74.34
CA THR A 46 16.07 -67.72 73.27
C THR A 46 16.60 -66.52 72.47
N ALA A 47 16.10 -66.36 71.25
CA ALA A 47 16.39 -65.23 70.37
C ALA A 47 15.11 -64.80 69.64
N ARG A 48 14.88 -63.49 69.54
CA ARG A 48 13.73 -62.92 68.83
C ARG A 48 14.17 -62.51 67.42
N ILE A 49 13.54 -63.08 66.40
CA ILE A 49 13.81 -62.81 64.98
C ILE A 49 12.52 -62.48 64.23
N LYS A 50 12.62 -61.91 63.02
CA LYS A 50 11.45 -61.70 62.15
C LYS A 50 11.02 -63.01 61.49
N SER A 51 9.71 -63.29 61.43
CA SER A 51 9.18 -64.44 60.68
C SER A 51 9.31 -64.26 59.17
N TRP A 52 9.25 -65.37 58.44
CA TRP A 52 9.24 -65.39 56.98
C TRP A 52 8.05 -64.61 56.39
N SER A 53 6.88 -64.71 57.02
CA SER A 53 5.68 -63.94 56.65
C SER A 53 5.91 -62.42 56.75
N TYR A 54 6.63 -61.95 57.79
CA TYR A 54 7.02 -60.55 57.90
C TYR A 54 7.97 -60.13 56.77
N LEU A 55 9.00 -60.92 56.49
CA LEU A 55 9.95 -60.64 55.42
C LEU A 55 9.26 -60.53 54.05
N LEU A 56 8.35 -61.46 53.74
CA LEU A 56 7.52 -61.41 52.53
C LEU A 56 6.66 -60.15 52.45
N SER A 57 6.03 -59.75 53.57
CA SER A 57 5.19 -58.55 53.58
C SER A 57 5.98 -57.27 53.26
N THR A 58 7.24 -57.19 53.70
CA THR A 58 8.12 -56.06 53.39
C THR A 58 8.61 -56.07 51.94
N LEU A 59 8.84 -57.25 51.35
CA LEU A 59 9.28 -57.39 49.96
C LEU A 59 8.20 -57.00 48.95
N ASN A 60 6.92 -57.29 49.24
CA ASN A 60 5.81 -56.99 48.34
C ASN A 60 5.62 -55.48 48.10
N VAL A 61 6.05 -54.63 49.04
CA VAL A 61 6.03 -53.16 48.91
C VAL A 61 7.15 -52.66 48.00
N MET A 62 8.25 -53.42 47.85
CA MET A 62 9.42 -53.04 47.06
C MET A 62 9.34 -53.49 45.59
N GLY A 63 8.38 -54.34 45.23
CA GLY A 63 8.33 -55.05 43.94
C GLY A 63 7.62 -54.35 42.77
N SER A 64 7.07 -53.15 42.91
CA SER A 64 6.42 -52.43 41.79
C SER A 64 7.28 -51.26 41.30
N THR A 65 7.84 -51.41 40.10
CA THR A 65 8.75 -50.46 39.43
C THR A 65 8.09 -49.16 38.94
N ALA A 66 6.93 -48.80 39.49
CA ALA A 66 6.30 -47.51 39.27
C ALA A 66 5.79 -46.99 40.61
N THR A 67 6.69 -46.38 41.40
CA THR A 67 6.29 -45.58 42.55
C THR A 67 5.56 -44.34 42.04
N ILE A 68 4.27 -44.45 41.75
CA ILE A 68 3.41 -43.29 41.49
C ILE A 68 3.25 -42.58 42.83
N ASN A 69 4.07 -41.55 43.04
CA ASN A 69 3.91 -40.66 44.18
C ASN A 69 2.70 -39.77 43.92
N THR A 70 1.54 -40.17 44.44
CA THR A 70 0.34 -39.34 44.43
C THR A 70 0.39 -38.37 45.60
N TRP A 71 0.55 -37.08 45.31
CA TRP A 71 0.49 -36.03 46.33
C TRP A 71 -0.93 -35.50 46.48
N ALA A 72 -1.47 -35.49 47.70
CA ALA A 72 -2.82 -34.99 48.01
C ALA A 72 -2.88 -33.49 48.36
N LYS A 73 -1.73 -32.81 48.35
CA LYS A 73 -1.57 -31.38 48.66
C LYS A 73 -0.58 -30.74 47.68
N ASP A 74 -0.62 -29.42 47.58
CA ASP A 74 0.32 -28.62 46.80
C ASP A 74 1.77 -28.99 47.16
N GLN A 75 2.60 -29.16 46.14
CA GLN A 75 4.01 -29.47 46.30
C GLN A 75 4.85 -28.22 46.04
N THR A 76 5.81 -27.96 46.93
CA THR A 76 6.82 -26.90 46.77
C THR A 76 8.20 -27.53 46.67
N PHE A 77 8.92 -27.26 45.58
CA PHE A 77 10.29 -27.73 45.39
C PHE A 77 11.26 -26.57 45.65
N GLY A 78 12.20 -26.75 46.58
CA GLY A 78 13.24 -25.76 46.88
C GLY A 78 14.42 -25.75 45.89
N GLY A 79 14.36 -26.55 44.82
CA GLY A 79 15.41 -26.75 43.83
C GLY A 79 14.86 -27.18 42.46
N SER A 80 15.73 -27.53 41.52
CA SER A 80 15.34 -27.90 40.15
C SER A 80 14.68 -29.28 40.05
N VAL A 81 13.65 -29.40 39.23
CA VAL A 81 13.13 -30.69 38.74
C VAL A 81 13.79 -30.99 37.39
N THR A 82 14.48 -32.13 37.28
CA THR A 82 15.31 -32.47 36.09
C THR A 82 14.81 -33.72 35.38
N LEU A 83 14.68 -33.64 34.05
CA LEU A 83 14.46 -34.79 33.16
C LEU A 83 15.81 -35.22 32.55
N SER A 84 16.50 -36.16 33.20
CA SER A 84 17.90 -36.50 32.88
C SER A 84 18.05 -37.52 31.74
N GLY A 85 17.06 -38.38 31.53
CA GLY A 85 17.07 -39.38 30.44
C GLY A 85 16.44 -38.84 29.16
N ASP A 86 16.89 -39.34 28.00
CA ASP A 86 16.12 -39.19 26.76
C ASP A 86 14.81 -40.00 26.81
N ASN A 87 13.84 -39.60 26.00
CA ASN A 87 12.48 -40.19 25.94
C ASN A 87 11.73 -40.08 27.28
N SER A 88 11.95 -38.98 27.99
CA SER A 88 11.28 -38.63 29.24
C SER A 88 10.42 -37.38 29.06
N MET A 89 9.44 -37.21 29.94
CA MET A 89 8.53 -36.06 29.88
C MET A 89 7.99 -35.68 31.25
N PHE A 90 7.65 -34.40 31.39
CA PHE A 90 6.78 -33.90 32.44
C PHE A 90 5.38 -33.74 31.85
N LEU A 91 4.38 -34.39 32.44
CA LEU A 91 2.99 -34.39 31.93
C LEU A 91 2.07 -33.66 32.90
N MET A 92 1.10 -32.95 32.33
CA MET A 92 0.10 -32.17 33.04
C MET A 92 -1.30 -32.51 32.51
N GLY A 93 -2.29 -32.49 33.41
CA GLY A 93 -3.68 -32.87 33.09
C GLY A 93 -3.93 -34.37 33.26
N LYS A 94 -5.18 -34.72 33.60
CA LYS A 94 -5.60 -36.12 33.83
C LYS A 94 -5.37 -37.00 32.60
N ASP A 95 -5.55 -36.42 31.41
CA ASP A 95 -5.41 -37.10 30.13
C ASP A 95 -4.08 -36.77 29.43
N SER A 96 -3.11 -36.21 30.16
CA SER A 96 -1.82 -35.78 29.61
C SER A 96 -1.97 -34.73 28.49
N ASP A 97 -2.85 -33.76 28.72
CA ASP A 97 -3.20 -32.72 27.74
C ASP A 97 -2.03 -31.81 27.36
N LEU A 98 -1.05 -31.65 28.26
CA LEU A 98 0.16 -30.84 28.05
C LEU A 98 1.40 -31.59 28.55
N GLY A 99 2.49 -31.52 27.81
CA GLY A 99 3.76 -32.10 28.25
C GLY A 99 5.00 -31.32 27.82
N ILE A 100 6.04 -31.38 28.63
CA ILE A 100 7.40 -30.98 28.25
C ILE A 100 8.16 -32.27 27.96
N VAL A 101 8.52 -32.49 26.70
CA VAL A 101 9.06 -33.76 26.21
C VAL A 101 10.51 -33.60 25.80
N LYS A 102 11.38 -34.44 26.37
CA LYS A 102 12.76 -34.67 25.93
C LYS A 102 12.79 -35.96 25.13
N LYS A 103 13.02 -35.86 23.82
CA LYS A 103 13.10 -37.00 22.90
C LYS A 103 14.50 -37.13 22.33
N SER A 104 15.01 -38.35 22.24
CA SER A 104 16.33 -38.62 21.64
C SER A 104 16.40 -38.03 20.22
N GLY A 105 17.47 -37.29 19.92
CA GLY A 105 17.70 -36.70 18.59
C GLY A 105 16.74 -35.60 18.17
N SER A 106 16.00 -34.98 19.11
CA SER A 106 15.09 -33.87 18.85
C SER A 106 15.33 -32.73 19.84
N ALA A 107 15.00 -31.51 19.44
CA ALA A 107 14.90 -30.39 20.39
C ALA A 107 13.81 -30.65 21.44
N THR A 108 13.95 -30.05 22.62
CA THR A 108 12.92 -30.05 23.66
C THR A 108 11.63 -29.46 23.11
N LYS A 109 10.50 -30.11 23.41
CA LYS A 109 9.19 -29.69 22.91
C LYS A 109 8.24 -29.43 24.07
N ILE A 110 7.43 -28.39 23.94
CA ILE A 110 6.15 -28.31 24.63
C ILE A 110 5.12 -28.94 23.68
N VAL A 111 4.40 -29.95 24.14
CA VAL A 111 3.49 -30.76 23.33
C VAL A 111 2.08 -30.66 23.89
N MET A 112 1.12 -30.42 23.01
CA MET A 112 -0.31 -30.41 23.32
C MET A 112 -0.97 -31.70 22.82
N GLY A 113 -1.98 -32.18 23.54
CA GLY A 113 -2.90 -33.19 23.03
C GLY A 113 -3.63 -32.69 21.78
N LYS A 114 -3.98 -33.60 20.86
CA LYS A 114 -4.73 -33.24 19.64
C LYS A 114 -6.07 -32.58 20.01
N GLY A 115 -6.36 -31.43 19.41
CA GLY A 115 -7.59 -30.67 19.66
C GLY A 115 -7.58 -29.86 20.97
N LYS A 116 -6.40 -29.72 21.60
CA LYS A 116 -6.17 -28.87 22.77
C LYS A 116 -5.40 -27.61 22.34
N ASN A 117 -5.48 -26.58 23.18
CA ASN A 117 -4.76 -25.31 23.03
C ASN A 117 -3.84 -25.10 24.25
N ILE A 118 -2.74 -24.37 24.07
CA ILE A 118 -2.04 -23.75 25.21
C ILE A 118 -2.67 -22.39 25.40
N THR A 119 -3.43 -22.26 26.49
CA THR A 119 -4.09 -21.01 26.86
C THR A 119 -3.31 -20.33 27.96
N PHE A 120 -3.03 -19.05 27.76
CA PHE A 120 -2.48 -18.15 28.77
C PHE A 120 -3.66 -17.39 29.37
N SER A 121 -3.83 -17.53 30.67
CA SER A 121 -4.97 -16.94 31.39
C SER A 121 -4.49 -16.16 32.62
N VAL A 122 -5.29 -15.18 33.03
CA VAL A 122 -5.01 -14.35 34.21
C VAL A 122 -6.06 -14.63 35.28
N ALA A 123 -5.60 -14.90 36.50
CA ALA A 123 -6.46 -15.02 37.67
C ALA A 123 -6.87 -13.63 38.20
N PRO A 124 -8.04 -13.50 38.84
CA PRO A 124 -8.51 -12.23 39.38
C PRO A 124 -7.68 -11.75 40.58
N GLY A 125 -7.06 -12.68 41.32
CA GLY A 125 -6.23 -12.40 42.48
C GLY A 125 -4.72 -12.46 42.19
N ALA A 126 -3.92 -11.94 43.13
CA ALA A 126 -2.46 -12.01 43.05
C ALA A 126 -1.88 -13.43 43.20
N LYS A 127 -2.69 -14.39 43.69
CA LYS A 127 -2.37 -15.82 43.74
C LYS A 127 -3.44 -16.57 42.96
N VAL A 128 -3.03 -17.58 42.19
CA VAL A 128 -3.94 -18.45 41.45
C VAL A 128 -4.56 -19.47 42.41
N GLY A 129 -5.89 -19.43 42.54
CA GLY A 129 -6.67 -20.42 43.29
C GLY A 129 -7.23 -21.53 42.39
N VAL A 130 -7.34 -22.75 42.92
CA VAL A 130 -7.89 -23.92 42.19
C VAL A 130 -9.36 -23.76 41.78
N SER A 131 -10.09 -22.84 42.41
CA SER A 131 -11.49 -22.51 42.14
C SER A 131 -11.67 -21.17 41.42
N ASP A 132 -10.59 -20.50 41.03
CA ASP A 132 -10.67 -19.18 40.40
C ASP A 132 -11.25 -19.31 38.98
N SER A 133 -12.13 -18.36 38.62
CA SER A 133 -12.50 -18.14 37.22
C SER A 133 -11.43 -17.27 36.56
N VAL A 134 -10.64 -17.88 35.68
CA VAL A 134 -9.55 -17.19 34.96
C VAL A 134 -10.04 -16.59 33.64
N LEU A 135 -9.40 -15.52 33.18
CA LEU A 135 -9.64 -14.90 31.88
C LEU A 135 -8.58 -15.33 30.88
N ASP A 136 -8.99 -15.90 29.76
CA ASP A 136 -8.08 -16.29 28.66
C ASP A 136 -7.62 -15.06 27.88
N VAL A 137 -6.34 -14.74 27.93
CA VAL A 137 -5.78 -13.52 27.31
C VAL A 137 -5.02 -13.79 26.03
N ALA A 138 -4.55 -15.02 25.83
CA ALA A 138 -3.92 -15.47 24.59
C ALA A 138 -3.96 -17.00 24.49
N PHE A 139 -3.92 -17.56 23.29
CA PHE A 139 -3.73 -18.99 23.10
C PHE A 139 -3.00 -19.32 21.80
N ILE A 140 -2.40 -20.51 21.79
CA ILE A 140 -1.91 -21.17 20.58
C ILE A 140 -2.84 -22.35 20.30
N ASP A 141 -3.44 -22.37 19.11
CA ASP A 141 -4.38 -23.42 18.70
C ASP A 141 -3.67 -24.68 18.14
N ASN A 142 -4.46 -25.68 17.74
CA ASN A 142 -3.97 -26.92 17.16
C ASN A 142 -3.38 -26.76 15.73
N TYR A 143 -3.49 -25.58 15.12
CA TYR A 143 -2.88 -25.22 13.84
C TYR A 143 -1.61 -24.36 14.01
N GLY A 144 -1.31 -23.94 15.24
CA GLY A 144 -0.19 -23.05 15.55
C GLY A 144 -0.53 -21.56 15.41
N SER A 145 -1.79 -21.20 15.22
CA SER A 145 -2.23 -19.80 15.20
C SER A 145 -2.10 -19.20 16.59
N LEU A 146 -1.46 -18.04 16.68
CA LEU A 146 -1.38 -17.26 17.91
C LEU A 146 -2.52 -16.24 17.94
N THR A 147 -3.39 -16.36 18.93
CA THR A 147 -4.44 -15.38 19.22
C THR A 147 -4.10 -14.63 20.49
N SER A 148 -4.27 -13.31 20.51
CA SER A 148 -4.15 -12.47 21.71
C SER A 148 -5.34 -11.51 21.80
N GLN A 149 -5.91 -11.33 22.99
CA GLN A 149 -6.86 -10.25 23.24
C GLN A 149 -6.20 -8.87 23.17
N GLY A 150 -4.88 -8.81 23.39
CA GLY A 150 -4.08 -7.60 23.25
C GLY A 150 -3.32 -7.55 21.92
N GLY A 151 -2.23 -6.79 21.91
CA GLY A 151 -1.31 -6.73 20.77
C GLY A 151 -0.20 -7.77 20.83
N ILE A 152 0.35 -8.12 19.67
CA ILE A 152 1.59 -8.90 19.56
C ILE A 152 2.77 -7.92 19.40
N TYR A 153 3.56 -7.74 20.47
CA TYR A 153 4.75 -6.88 20.45
C TYR A 153 5.97 -7.69 20.03
N ALA A 154 6.33 -7.60 18.75
CA ALA A 154 7.49 -8.26 18.18
C ALA A 154 8.51 -7.22 17.68
N LYS A 155 9.80 -7.53 17.79
CA LYS A 155 10.86 -6.67 17.24
C LYS A 155 10.79 -6.61 15.72
N LEU A 156 10.47 -7.74 15.08
CA LEU A 156 10.30 -7.92 13.65
C LEU A 156 9.14 -8.90 13.42
N VAL A 157 8.40 -8.72 12.32
CA VAL A 157 7.37 -9.65 11.85
C VAL A 157 7.71 -10.01 10.41
N GLU A 158 7.99 -11.29 10.16
CA GLU A 158 8.24 -11.82 8.82
C GLU A 158 7.16 -12.85 8.50
N LEU A 159 6.58 -12.75 7.30
CA LEU A 159 5.51 -13.64 6.84
C LEU A 159 6.02 -14.43 5.62
N ILE A 160 5.98 -15.76 5.71
CA ILE A 160 6.52 -16.65 4.68
C ILE A 160 5.44 -17.63 4.25
N GLY A 161 5.21 -17.70 2.94
CA GLY A 161 4.26 -18.62 2.34
C GLY A 161 4.14 -18.37 0.83
N PRO A 162 3.29 -19.14 0.12
CA PRO A 162 3.06 -18.92 -1.32
C PRO A 162 2.45 -17.54 -1.65
N ALA A 163 1.66 -16.98 -0.74
CA ALA A 163 1.06 -15.65 -0.85
C ALA A 163 0.85 -15.08 0.57
N PRO A 164 1.90 -14.60 1.25
CA PRO A 164 1.80 -14.12 2.62
C PRO A 164 0.99 -12.82 2.69
N TYR A 165 0.14 -12.69 3.70
CA TYR A 165 -0.73 -11.51 3.86
C TYR A 165 -0.96 -11.13 5.32
N ILE A 166 -1.35 -9.88 5.52
CA ILE A 166 -2.05 -9.38 6.71
C ILE A 166 -3.49 -9.14 6.30
N ASP A 167 -4.43 -9.77 7.00
CA ASP A 167 -5.87 -9.64 6.74
C ASP A 167 -6.56 -8.82 7.82
N PHE A 168 -7.51 -7.99 7.39
CA PHE A 168 -8.28 -7.12 8.26
C PHE A 168 -9.77 -7.44 8.14
N HIS A 169 -10.35 -8.03 9.18
CA HIS A 169 -11.79 -8.30 9.28
C HIS A 169 -12.49 -7.16 10.03
N TYR A 170 -13.05 -6.19 9.30
CA TYR A 170 -13.81 -5.10 9.90
C TYR A 170 -15.16 -5.60 10.45
N ASN A 171 -15.50 -5.19 11.69
CA ASN A 171 -16.77 -5.52 12.36
C ASN A 171 -17.06 -7.02 12.47
N ASP A 172 -16.04 -7.80 12.81
CA ASP A 172 -16.10 -9.27 12.95
C ASP A 172 -16.68 -9.99 11.71
N SER A 173 -16.52 -9.37 10.54
CA SER A 173 -16.99 -9.94 9.29
C SER A 173 -16.29 -11.27 9.01
N THR A 174 -17.08 -12.31 8.77
CA THR A 174 -16.60 -13.60 8.27
C THR A 174 -16.37 -13.58 6.76
N ALA A 175 -16.70 -12.48 6.08
CA ALA A 175 -16.37 -12.31 4.67
C ALA A 175 -14.86 -12.20 4.51
N ASP A 176 -14.30 -13.19 3.85
CA ASP A 176 -12.87 -13.33 3.63
C ASP A 176 -12.39 -12.38 2.50
N PHE A 177 -11.12 -11.95 2.54
CA PHE A 177 -10.41 -11.26 1.45
C PHE A 177 -10.76 -9.79 1.12
N THR A 178 -11.43 -9.02 1.96
CA THR A 178 -11.84 -7.64 1.56
C THR A 178 -10.76 -6.57 1.77
N HIS A 179 -9.92 -6.68 2.80
CA HIS A 179 -8.94 -5.65 3.16
C HIS A 179 -7.62 -6.33 3.51
N ARG A 180 -6.71 -6.46 2.53
CA ARG A 180 -5.41 -7.12 2.72
C ARG A 180 -4.24 -6.26 2.32
N ILE A 181 -3.13 -6.52 3.00
CA ILE A 181 -1.78 -6.21 2.53
C ILE A 181 -1.16 -7.56 2.18
N ILE A 182 -0.89 -7.82 0.90
CA ILE A 182 -0.51 -9.15 0.39
C ILE A 182 0.62 -9.06 -0.63
N ALA A 183 1.57 -9.98 -0.55
CA ALA A 183 2.50 -10.24 -1.64
C ALA A 183 1.87 -11.30 -2.56
N ASP A 184 1.24 -10.85 -3.64
CA ASP A 184 0.51 -11.68 -4.61
C ASP A 184 1.30 -11.96 -5.89
N SER A 185 2.47 -11.34 -6.05
CA SER A 185 3.46 -11.65 -7.08
C SER A 185 4.88 -11.47 -6.53
N ALA A 186 5.90 -11.86 -7.30
CA ALA A 186 7.30 -11.73 -6.90
C ALA A 186 7.74 -10.28 -6.68
N ASP A 187 7.08 -9.33 -7.33
CA ASP A 187 7.54 -7.93 -7.43
C ASP A 187 6.48 -6.91 -6.91
N SER A 188 5.39 -7.38 -6.29
CA SER A 188 4.31 -6.50 -5.80
C SER A 188 3.95 -6.75 -4.34
N LEU A 189 3.77 -5.65 -3.60
CA LEU A 189 2.99 -5.62 -2.36
C LEU A 189 1.68 -4.89 -2.65
N THR A 190 0.58 -5.64 -2.62
CA THR A 190 -0.75 -5.16 -3.01
C THR A 190 -1.57 -4.81 -1.78
N VAL A 191 -2.21 -3.64 -1.81
CA VAL A 191 -3.35 -3.33 -0.96
C VAL A 191 -4.61 -3.64 -1.76
N SER A 192 -5.36 -4.67 -1.36
CA SER A 192 -6.48 -5.21 -2.17
C SER A 192 -7.73 -4.32 -2.21
N SER A 193 -7.70 -3.18 -1.50
CA SER A 193 -8.80 -2.23 -1.34
C SER A 193 -8.27 -0.79 -1.34
N ASN A 194 -9.08 0.17 -0.92
CA ASN A 194 -8.69 1.57 -0.84
C ASN A 194 -7.61 1.80 0.23
N LEU A 195 -6.56 2.56 -0.13
CA LEU A 195 -5.56 3.07 0.81
C LEU A 195 -5.83 4.55 1.11
N ASN A 196 -6.12 4.87 2.38
CA ASN A 196 -6.29 6.25 2.84
C ASN A 196 -5.09 6.69 3.69
N ILE A 197 -4.45 7.80 3.30
CA ILE A 197 -3.30 8.39 4.00
C ILE A 197 -3.68 9.80 4.45
N ASN A 198 -3.93 9.97 5.76
CA ASN A 198 -4.36 11.25 6.34
C ASN A 198 -3.26 12.33 6.39
N ARG A 199 -2.03 11.98 6.01
CA ARG A 199 -0.84 12.84 6.05
C ARG A 199 -0.14 12.79 4.69
N SER A 200 1.17 12.58 4.68
CA SER A 200 1.98 12.57 3.48
C SER A 200 2.26 11.15 3.00
N MET A 201 2.27 10.96 1.69
CA MET A 201 2.83 9.78 1.04
C MET A 201 4.10 10.21 0.33
N TRP A 202 5.21 9.51 0.61
CA TRP A 202 6.47 9.69 -0.11
C TRP A 202 6.65 8.58 -1.13
N ILE A 203 6.87 8.93 -2.39
CA ILE A 203 7.16 7.99 -3.48
C ILE A 203 8.53 8.36 -4.02
N GLY A 204 9.51 7.45 -3.87
CA GLY A 204 10.90 7.70 -4.23
C GLY A 204 11.23 7.52 -5.72
N ASP A 205 10.30 6.97 -6.50
CA ASP A 205 10.47 6.67 -7.92
C ASP A 205 9.14 6.91 -8.67
N TRP A 206 8.86 6.18 -9.74
CA TRP A 206 7.66 6.34 -10.56
C TRP A 206 6.34 6.16 -9.80
N LEU A 207 5.39 7.07 -10.07
CA LEU A 207 3.97 6.90 -9.75
C LEU A 207 3.19 6.63 -11.05
N THR A 208 2.60 5.44 -11.17
CA THR A 208 1.69 5.10 -12.27
C THR A 208 0.25 5.21 -11.81
N VAL A 209 -0.57 5.98 -12.56
CA VAL A 209 -2.01 6.15 -12.28
C VAL A 209 -2.81 5.81 -13.53
N ASN A 210 -3.62 4.75 -13.47
CA ASN A 210 -4.40 4.27 -14.62
C ASN A 210 -5.59 5.17 -14.98
N LYS A 211 -6.02 6.05 -14.06
CA LYS A 211 -7.16 6.94 -14.25
C LYS A 211 -6.77 8.39 -13.99
N THR A 212 -7.26 8.98 -12.91
CA THR A 212 -7.16 10.43 -12.68
C THR A 212 -6.33 10.75 -11.45
N ILE A 213 -5.68 11.90 -11.50
CA ILE A 213 -5.08 12.57 -10.35
C ILE A 213 -5.98 13.76 -10.04
N ARG A 214 -6.52 13.82 -8.81
CA ARG A 214 -7.30 14.96 -8.32
C ARG A 214 -6.56 15.63 -7.17
N SER A 215 -6.34 16.94 -7.31
CA SER A 215 -5.88 17.80 -6.22
C SER A 215 -6.97 18.83 -5.93
N ASN A 216 -7.23 19.11 -4.64
CA ASN A 216 -8.17 20.14 -4.23
C ASN A 216 -7.51 21.53 -4.14
N THR A 217 -6.19 21.62 -4.31
CA THR A 217 -5.44 22.89 -4.25
C THR A 217 -4.51 23.04 -5.44
N GLN A 218 -3.37 22.35 -5.43
CA GLN A 218 -2.32 22.50 -6.43
C GLN A 218 -1.59 21.19 -6.70
N ILE A 219 -0.92 21.12 -7.85
CA ILE A 219 0.06 20.10 -8.21
C ILE A 219 1.36 20.84 -8.52
N VAL A 220 2.39 20.61 -7.72
CA VAL A 220 3.69 21.29 -7.85
C VAL A 220 4.68 20.32 -8.45
N ALA A 221 5.35 20.75 -9.52
CA ALA A 221 6.49 20.05 -10.10
C ALA A 221 7.76 20.87 -9.80
N GLN A 222 8.64 20.33 -8.97
CA GLN A 222 9.86 21.02 -8.51
C GLN A 222 11.02 20.02 -8.44
N SER A 223 12.20 20.45 -8.84
CA SER A 223 13.44 19.69 -8.64
C SER A 223 13.88 19.76 -7.18
N ALA A 224 14.65 18.78 -6.71
CA ALA A 224 15.15 18.78 -5.33
C ALA A 224 16.10 19.95 -5.00
N ALA A 225 16.73 20.53 -6.03
CA ALA A 225 17.49 21.77 -5.98
C ALA A 225 17.30 22.54 -7.29
N ASP A 226 17.52 23.85 -7.24
CA ASP A 226 17.50 24.68 -8.45
C ASP A 226 18.65 24.30 -9.39
N PRO A 227 18.44 24.33 -10.71
CA PRO A 227 19.50 24.07 -11.67
C PRO A 227 20.52 25.23 -11.69
N ASP A 228 21.81 24.90 -11.74
CA ASP A 228 22.88 25.89 -11.79
C ASP A 228 23.05 26.48 -13.20
N GLY A 229 23.22 27.80 -13.32
CA GLY A 229 23.57 28.46 -14.58
C GLY A 229 23.91 29.95 -14.43
N GLY A 230 24.88 30.41 -15.23
CA GLY A 230 25.28 31.82 -15.28
C GLY A 230 24.40 32.66 -16.21
N ASN A 231 24.71 33.97 -16.30
CA ASN A 231 23.99 34.91 -17.16
C ASN A 231 23.94 34.42 -18.63
N GLY A 232 22.72 34.34 -19.19
CA GLY A 232 22.46 33.81 -20.53
C GLY A 232 22.16 32.30 -20.60
N ALA A 233 22.25 31.56 -19.49
CA ALA A 233 21.80 30.17 -19.42
C ALA A 233 20.26 30.08 -19.51
N ILE A 234 19.76 28.95 -20.01
CA ILE A 234 18.34 28.59 -19.92
C ILE A 234 18.17 27.55 -18.82
N LEU A 235 17.50 27.94 -17.75
CA LEU A 235 17.15 27.06 -16.64
C LEU A 235 15.68 26.66 -16.78
N GLN A 236 15.37 25.38 -16.60
CA GLN A 236 14.02 24.84 -16.80
C GLN A 236 13.49 24.16 -15.54
N THR A 237 12.19 24.28 -15.30
CA THR A 237 11.47 23.46 -14.31
C THR A 237 11.16 22.07 -14.88
N PRO A 238 10.73 21.11 -14.04
CA PRO A 238 10.16 19.87 -14.54
C PRO A 238 8.96 20.11 -15.46
N TRP A 239 8.70 19.14 -16.35
CA TRP A 239 7.71 19.25 -17.41
C TRP A 239 6.38 18.61 -17.01
N TYR A 240 5.28 19.21 -17.46
CA TYR A 240 3.98 18.56 -17.59
C TYR A 240 3.83 18.05 -19.02
N VAL A 241 3.77 16.73 -19.21
CA VAL A 241 3.80 16.11 -20.54
C VAL A 241 2.56 15.27 -20.78
N GLY A 242 1.93 15.47 -21.94
CA GLY A 242 0.92 14.57 -22.49
C GLY A 242 1.41 13.99 -23.80
N GLN A 243 1.47 12.67 -23.94
CA GLN A 243 2.00 12.01 -25.13
C GLN A 243 1.25 10.73 -25.46
N PHE A 244 1.20 10.39 -26.75
CA PHE A 244 0.74 9.08 -27.18
C PHE A 244 1.84 8.03 -26.97
N ASN A 245 1.44 6.77 -26.74
CA ASN A 245 2.39 5.67 -26.54
C ASN A 245 3.18 5.27 -27.81
N GLY A 246 2.86 5.84 -28.98
CA GLY A 246 3.55 5.51 -30.25
C GLY A 246 2.92 6.13 -31.50
N ARG A 247 1.64 6.52 -31.43
CA ARG A 247 0.96 7.18 -32.54
C ARG A 247 1.62 8.52 -32.87
N GLY A 248 1.93 8.74 -34.16
CA GLY A 248 2.53 9.99 -34.64
C GLY A 248 3.98 10.20 -34.22
N SER A 249 4.64 9.19 -33.63
CA SER A 249 6.06 9.28 -33.32
C SER A 249 6.89 9.52 -34.58
N ASP A 250 7.94 10.32 -34.45
CA ASP A 250 8.94 10.56 -35.50
C ASP A 250 10.35 10.69 -34.89
N SER A 251 11.31 11.21 -35.65
CA SER A 251 12.68 11.42 -35.18
C SER A 251 12.81 12.44 -34.05
N ASN A 252 11.77 13.21 -33.73
CA ASN A 252 11.71 14.14 -32.61
C ASN A 252 11.08 13.51 -31.34
N GLY A 253 10.69 12.23 -31.40
CA GLY A 253 10.11 11.45 -30.29
C GLY A 253 8.63 11.16 -30.46
N LEU A 254 7.98 10.73 -29.37
CA LEU A 254 6.54 10.44 -29.32
C LEU A 254 5.72 11.70 -29.59
N ALA A 255 4.62 11.61 -30.34
CA ALA A 255 3.76 12.77 -30.55
C ALA A 255 3.10 13.20 -29.24
N GLY A 256 3.14 14.50 -28.97
CA GLY A 256 2.66 15.01 -27.70
C GLY A 256 2.85 16.50 -27.51
N VAL A 257 2.53 16.92 -26.29
CA VAL A 257 2.63 18.27 -25.77
C VAL A 257 3.48 18.28 -24.51
N GLY A 258 4.27 19.34 -24.33
CA GLY A 258 4.97 19.63 -23.09
C GLY A 258 4.68 21.04 -22.61
N LEU A 259 4.56 21.23 -21.31
CA LEU A 259 4.43 22.52 -20.64
C LEU A 259 5.45 22.62 -19.50
N TRP A 260 6.24 23.70 -19.48
CA TRP A 260 7.17 23.98 -18.40
C TRP A 260 7.47 25.47 -18.31
N PHE A 261 8.21 25.86 -17.26
CA PHE A 261 8.68 27.22 -17.06
C PHE A 261 10.19 27.28 -17.27
N GLU A 262 10.66 28.37 -17.87
CA GLU A 262 12.08 28.61 -18.10
C GLU A 262 12.49 30.02 -17.66
N GLU A 263 13.68 30.10 -17.09
CA GLU A 263 14.42 31.35 -16.92
C GLU A 263 15.51 31.44 -17.99
N SER A 264 15.57 32.57 -18.68
CA SER A 264 16.76 33.03 -19.37
C SER A 264 17.55 33.90 -18.41
N VAL A 265 18.56 33.32 -17.76
CA VAL A 265 19.21 33.90 -16.58
C VAL A 265 19.70 35.31 -16.85
N GLY A 266 19.20 36.26 -16.07
CA GLY A 266 19.52 37.69 -16.17
C GLY A 266 18.81 38.46 -17.29
N TYR A 267 17.88 37.84 -18.02
CA TYR A 267 17.12 38.47 -19.10
C TYR A 267 15.62 38.47 -18.85
N ASN A 268 14.99 37.29 -18.86
CA ASN A 268 13.54 37.15 -18.74
C ASN A 268 13.15 35.75 -18.28
N HIS A 269 11.86 35.57 -17.99
CA HIS A 269 11.28 34.26 -17.75
C HIS A 269 10.09 34.04 -18.66
N ARG A 270 9.78 32.78 -18.93
CA ARG A 270 8.70 32.39 -19.84
C ARG A 270 8.08 31.06 -19.43
N ALA A 271 6.78 30.91 -19.67
CA ALA A 271 6.17 29.60 -19.77
C ALA A 271 6.25 29.13 -21.23
N VAL A 272 6.55 27.85 -21.43
CA VAL A 272 6.74 27.27 -22.76
C VAL A 272 5.76 26.14 -22.98
N LEU A 273 5.04 26.20 -24.11
CA LEU A 273 4.23 25.12 -24.63
C LEU A 273 4.89 24.54 -25.87
N ARG A 274 5.24 23.26 -25.83
CA ARG A 274 5.86 22.53 -26.94
C ARG A 274 4.86 21.60 -27.59
N VAL A 275 4.93 21.49 -28.91
CA VAL A 275 4.29 20.42 -29.67
C VAL A 275 5.35 19.71 -30.52
N GLN A 276 5.29 18.38 -30.53
CA GLN A 276 6.23 17.52 -31.28
C GLN A 276 5.51 16.35 -31.96
N GLY A 277 6.17 15.73 -32.93
CA GLY A 277 5.69 14.54 -33.64
C GLY A 277 5.00 14.87 -34.97
N TYR A 278 4.44 13.82 -35.58
CA TYR A 278 3.67 13.86 -36.83
C TYR A 278 4.47 14.33 -38.07
N GLY A 279 5.79 14.10 -38.08
CA GLY A 279 6.68 14.50 -39.17
C GLY A 279 6.91 16.02 -39.24
N GLY A 280 6.42 16.77 -38.25
CA GLY A 280 6.61 18.21 -38.14
C GLY A 280 7.86 18.57 -37.33
N PRO A 281 8.49 19.73 -37.60
CA PRO A 281 9.52 20.25 -36.72
C PRO A 281 8.92 20.57 -35.35
N VAL A 282 9.69 20.38 -34.29
CA VAL A 282 9.27 20.74 -32.93
C VAL A 282 8.96 22.24 -32.86
N ARG A 283 7.78 22.58 -32.35
CA ARG A 283 7.31 23.96 -32.24
C ARG A 283 7.15 24.36 -30.78
N TYR A 284 7.43 25.63 -30.51
CA TYR A 284 7.34 26.22 -29.18
C TYR A 284 6.50 27.49 -29.25
N TRP A 285 5.60 27.63 -28.28
CA TRP A 285 4.93 28.88 -27.95
C TRP A 285 5.44 29.33 -26.59
N GLN A 286 5.83 30.60 -26.50
CA GLN A 286 6.42 31.19 -25.32
C GLN A 286 5.51 32.28 -24.81
N PHE A 287 5.12 32.18 -23.55
CA PHE A 287 4.36 33.18 -22.81
C PHE A 287 5.34 33.91 -21.91
N MET A 288 5.65 35.13 -22.28
CA MET A 288 6.70 35.92 -21.64
C MET A 288 6.16 36.60 -20.38
N ASN A 289 7.07 36.94 -19.46
CA ASN A 289 6.73 37.67 -18.24
C ASN A 289 6.23 39.11 -18.48
N ASP A 290 6.43 39.65 -19.69
CA ASP A 290 5.91 40.96 -20.11
C ASP A 290 4.51 40.87 -20.77
N GLY A 291 3.93 39.67 -20.87
CA GLY A 291 2.62 39.43 -21.46
C GLY A 291 2.64 39.17 -22.97
N ASN A 292 3.80 39.23 -23.63
CA ASN A 292 3.90 38.88 -25.04
C ASN A 292 3.81 37.36 -25.27
N VAL A 293 3.25 36.97 -26.41
CA VAL A 293 3.21 35.57 -26.85
C VAL A 293 4.00 35.43 -28.14
N TYR A 294 5.02 34.58 -28.12
CA TYR A 294 5.82 34.25 -29.30
C TYR A 294 5.49 32.84 -29.77
N GLY A 295 5.36 32.67 -31.08
CA GLY A 295 5.22 31.37 -31.70
C GLY A 295 6.16 31.19 -32.89
N PRO A 296 6.08 30.05 -33.58
CA PRO A 296 6.96 29.74 -34.71
C PRO A 296 6.83 30.70 -35.89
N ASN A 297 5.71 31.41 -35.98
CA ASN A 297 5.40 32.37 -37.05
C ASN A 297 5.58 33.83 -36.61
N GLY A 298 6.22 34.07 -35.46
CA GLY A 298 6.46 35.40 -34.91
C GLY A 298 5.66 35.71 -33.65
N MET A 299 5.71 36.98 -33.24
CA MET A 299 4.98 37.49 -32.07
C MET A 299 3.50 37.69 -32.40
N LEU A 300 2.62 37.34 -31.46
CA LEU A 300 1.20 37.67 -31.54
C LEU A 300 1.04 39.20 -31.43
N ALA A 301 0.61 39.85 -32.52
CA ALA A 301 0.38 41.28 -32.58
C ALA A 301 -1.13 41.61 -32.53
N TYR A 302 -1.53 42.48 -31.60
CA TYR A 302 -2.92 42.94 -31.48
C TYR A 302 -3.28 44.07 -32.44
N ASN A 303 -2.27 44.81 -32.92
CA ASN A 303 -2.43 45.94 -33.85
C ASN A 303 -1.89 45.60 -35.24
N GLY A 304 -2.44 46.25 -36.27
CA GLY A 304 -1.97 46.11 -37.65
C GLY A 304 -0.52 46.59 -37.79
N THR A 305 0.37 45.71 -38.23
CA THR A 305 1.78 46.07 -38.50
C THR A 305 1.87 46.95 -39.74
N SER A 306 2.34 48.20 -39.60
CA SER A 306 2.41 49.19 -40.70
C SER A 306 3.82 49.76 -40.93
N ASP A 307 4.85 49.14 -40.37
CA ASP A 307 6.26 49.56 -40.50
C ASP A 307 6.77 49.35 -41.93
N ALA A 308 7.44 50.37 -42.49
CA ALA A 308 7.94 50.36 -43.87
C ALA A 308 8.95 49.24 -44.15
N ARG A 309 9.70 48.78 -43.13
CA ARG A 309 10.65 47.67 -43.26
C ARG A 309 9.98 46.33 -43.56
N TYR A 310 8.70 46.20 -43.23
CA TYR A 310 7.89 45.01 -43.47
C TYR A 310 7.03 45.13 -44.74
N LYS A 311 7.27 46.17 -45.56
CA LYS A 311 6.52 46.45 -46.80
C LYS A 311 7.48 46.48 -47.99
N LYS A 312 6.97 46.17 -49.18
CA LYS A 312 7.69 46.27 -50.45
C LYS A 312 6.82 46.96 -51.50
N LEU A 313 7.44 47.53 -52.53
CA LEU A 313 6.76 48.21 -53.64
C LEU A 313 5.84 49.35 -53.17
N ILE A 314 6.28 50.13 -52.19
CA ILE A 314 5.55 51.30 -51.68
C ILE A 314 5.51 52.37 -52.78
N LYS A 315 4.31 52.69 -53.28
CA LYS A 315 4.06 53.71 -54.30
C LYS A 315 2.97 54.67 -53.82
N PRO A 316 3.03 55.96 -54.14
CA PRO A 316 1.93 56.89 -53.91
C PRO A 316 0.66 56.43 -54.66
N THR A 317 -0.50 56.70 -54.08
CA THR A 317 -1.82 56.55 -54.70
C THR A 317 -2.56 57.88 -54.60
N ASP A 318 -3.42 58.19 -55.56
CA ASP A 318 -4.30 59.35 -55.50
C ASP A 318 -5.52 59.11 -54.61
N GLY A 319 -5.76 57.87 -54.17
CA GLY A 319 -6.88 57.50 -53.29
C GLY A 319 -8.25 57.51 -53.98
N GLN A 320 -8.33 57.72 -55.30
CA GLN A 320 -9.61 57.81 -56.01
C GLN A 320 -10.40 56.50 -55.93
N GLN A 321 -9.71 55.36 -56.06
CA GLN A 321 -10.30 54.03 -55.92
C GLN A 321 -11.00 53.85 -54.57
N SER A 322 -10.43 54.37 -53.48
CA SER A 322 -11.04 54.29 -52.16
C SER A 322 -12.34 55.09 -52.07
N LEU A 323 -12.41 56.28 -52.67
CA LEU A 323 -13.65 57.05 -52.75
C LEU A 323 -14.70 56.30 -53.58
N ASP A 324 -14.32 55.76 -54.73
CA ASP A 324 -15.23 55.01 -55.61
C ASP A 324 -15.77 53.75 -54.92
N ASN A 325 -14.91 53.05 -54.17
CA ASN A 325 -15.32 51.88 -53.39
C ASN A 325 -16.29 52.27 -52.26
N ILE A 326 -15.98 53.32 -51.48
CA ILE A 326 -16.86 53.82 -50.40
C ILE A 326 -18.24 54.23 -50.95
N MET A 327 -18.28 54.89 -52.11
CA MET A 327 -19.52 55.31 -52.76
C MET A 327 -20.39 54.14 -53.27
N ARG A 328 -19.79 52.95 -53.45
CA ARG A 328 -20.49 51.71 -53.82
C ARG A 328 -20.99 50.92 -52.60
N MET A 329 -20.62 51.30 -51.38
CA MET A 329 -21.03 50.58 -50.18
C MET A 329 -22.49 50.88 -49.81
N ASP A 330 -23.27 49.84 -49.57
CA ASP A 330 -24.62 49.97 -49.05
C ASP A 330 -24.58 50.04 -47.53
N LEU A 331 -24.82 51.23 -46.98
CA LEU A 331 -24.93 51.43 -45.55
C LEU A 331 -26.28 50.91 -45.06
N VAL A 332 -26.23 49.97 -44.13
CA VAL A 332 -27.41 49.31 -43.56
C VAL A 332 -27.51 49.52 -42.07
N THR A 333 -28.71 49.35 -41.54
CA THR A 333 -28.94 49.15 -40.11
C THR A 333 -29.39 47.73 -39.85
N PHE A 334 -28.90 47.10 -38.79
CA PHE A 334 -29.22 45.72 -38.47
C PHE A 334 -29.25 45.48 -36.96
N VAL A 335 -29.89 44.38 -36.56
CA VAL A 335 -29.88 43.83 -35.20
C VAL A 335 -29.27 42.43 -35.30
N TYR A 336 -28.39 42.07 -34.37
CA TYR A 336 -27.87 40.70 -34.35
C TYR A 336 -28.96 39.73 -33.87
N ASN A 337 -29.05 38.58 -34.50
CA ASN A 337 -30.05 37.56 -34.15
C ASN A 337 -29.94 37.08 -32.69
N ASP A 338 -28.77 37.22 -32.05
CA ASP A 338 -28.49 36.85 -30.66
C ASP A 338 -28.52 38.03 -29.68
N ASP A 339 -28.89 39.24 -30.13
CA ASP A 339 -29.00 40.41 -29.25
C ASP A 339 -30.39 40.52 -28.63
N GLU A 340 -30.56 39.92 -27.45
CA GLU A 340 -31.82 39.97 -26.65
C GLU A 340 -32.32 41.38 -26.36
N LYS A 341 -31.44 42.40 -26.42
CA LYS A 341 -31.78 43.81 -26.19
C LYS A 341 -32.17 44.55 -27.47
N GLU A 342 -32.23 43.85 -28.60
CA GLU A 342 -32.58 44.36 -29.94
C GLU A 342 -31.90 45.69 -30.30
N ARG A 343 -30.60 45.83 -29.98
CA ARG A 343 -29.92 47.12 -30.19
C ARG A 343 -29.65 47.32 -31.68
N LEU A 344 -30.27 48.35 -32.25
CA LEU A 344 -30.05 48.76 -33.64
C LEU A 344 -28.59 49.20 -33.85
N ARG A 345 -27.91 48.56 -34.80
CA ARG A 345 -26.54 48.87 -35.23
C ARG A 345 -26.54 49.43 -36.64
N ARG A 346 -25.43 50.10 -37.00
CA ARG A 346 -25.14 50.62 -38.34
C ARG A 346 -23.89 49.92 -38.86
N GLY A 347 -23.84 49.63 -40.14
CA GLY A 347 -22.65 49.06 -40.78
C GLY A 347 -22.90 48.68 -42.22
N VAL A 348 -22.19 47.65 -42.66
CA VAL A 348 -22.25 47.10 -44.02
C VAL A 348 -22.42 45.58 -43.95
N ILE A 349 -22.94 44.97 -45.01
CA ILE A 349 -23.05 43.51 -45.12
C ILE A 349 -21.76 42.97 -45.73
N ALA A 350 -21.10 42.02 -45.05
CA ALA A 350 -19.82 41.48 -45.46
C ALA A 350 -19.84 40.93 -46.90
N GLN A 351 -20.91 40.21 -47.28
CA GLN A 351 -21.09 39.68 -48.63
C GLN A 351 -21.10 40.77 -49.71
N GLN A 352 -21.75 41.92 -49.43
CA GLN A 352 -21.85 43.04 -50.38
C GLN A 352 -20.50 43.73 -50.56
N VAL A 353 -19.81 44.05 -49.46
CA VAL A 353 -18.52 44.73 -49.55
C VAL A 353 -17.43 43.83 -50.13
N GLN A 354 -17.52 42.50 -49.94
CA GLN A 354 -16.59 41.55 -50.55
C GLN A 354 -16.62 41.59 -52.10
N GLU A 355 -17.78 41.88 -52.70
CA GLU A 355 -17.90 42.05 -54.16
C GLU A 355 -17.27 43.37 -54.65
N ILE A 356 -17.14 44.38 -53.78
CA ILE A 356 -16.49 45.66 -54.08
C ILE A 356 -14.97 45.50 -54.02
N ASP A 357 -14.46 45.03 -52.88
CA ASP A 357 -13.05 44.66 -52.69
C ASP A 357 -12.97 43.39 -51.82
N PRO A 358 -12.41 42.29 -52.34
CA PRO A 358 -12.22 41.06 -51.58
C PRO A 358 -11.42 41.25 -50.28
N GLN A 359 -10.58 42.28 -50.19
CA GLN A 359 -9.75 42.57 -49.00
C GLN A 359 -10.55 43.12 -47.82
N TYR A 360 -11.79 43.59 -48.02
CA TYR A 360 -12.64 44.03 -46.92
C TYR A 360 -13.13 42.91 -46.02
N VAL A 361 -13.00 41.66 -46.44
CA VAL A 361 -13.54 40.51 -45.73
C VAL A 361 -12.49 39.43 -45.53
N LYS A 362 -12.41 38.94 -44.30
CA LYS A 362 -11.68 37.72 -43.93
C LYS A 362 -12.68 36.62 -43.62
N GLU A 363 -12.52 35.50 -44.30
CA GLU A 363 -13.25 34.28 -43.96
C GLU A 363 -12.59 33.60 -42.76
N VAL A 364 -13.35 33.49 -41.67
CA VAL A 364 -12.95 32.75 -40.49
C VAL A 364 -13.67 31.42 -40.51
N VAL A 365 -12.93 30.35 -40.77
CA VAL A 365 -13.45 28.98 -40.73
C VAL A 365 -13.36 28.49 -39.29
N MET A 366 -14.51 28.11 -38.72
CA MET A 366 -14.61 27.51 -37.40
C MET A 366 -15.11 26.07 -37.54
N SER A 367 -14.35 25.11 -37.02
CA SER A 367 -14.82 23.74 -36.86
C SER A 367 -15.26 23.54 -35.42
N VAL A 368 -16.56 23.40 -35.21
CA VAL A 368 -17.17 23.15 -33.90
C VAL A 368 -17.42 21.65 -33.75
N GLY A 369 -17.00 21.08 -32.62
CA GLY A 369 -17.17 19.64 -32.33
C GLY A 369 -16.02 18.76 -32.80
N ALA A 370 -14.83 19.30 -33.08
CA ALA A 370 -13.67 18.47 -33.37
C ALA A 370 -13.05 17.92 -32.06
N GLY A 371 -13.55 16.78 -31.59
CA GLY A 371 -12.99 16.02 -30.47
C GLY A 371 -12.74 14.56 -30.84
N PRO A 372 -11.86 13.84 -30.10
CA PRO A 372 -11.58 12.43 -30.37
C PRO A 372 -12.82 11.51 -30.26
N GLU A 373 -13.86 11.97 -29.57
CA GLU A 373 -15.11 11.22 -29.36
C GLU A 373 -16.25 11.71 -30.27
N THR A 374 -15.99 12.66 -31.17
CA THR A 374 -17.03 13.21 -32.04
C THR A 374 -16.98 12.51 -33.41
N PRO A 375 -18.03 11.77 -33.81
CA PRO A 375 -18.12 11.19 -35.15
C PRO A 375 -17.93 12.25 -36.23
N ALA A 376 -17.31 11.91 -37.35
CA ALA A 376 -16.99 12.87 -38.42
C ALA A 376 -18.23 13.59 -38.96
N GLU A 377 -19.40 12.93 -38.96
CA GLU A 377 -20.70 13.53 -39.31
C GLU A 377 -21.17 14.66 -38.37
N ASN A 378 -20.60 14.74 -37.16
CA ASN A 378 -20.94 15.71 -36.13
C ASN A 378 -19.95 16.89 -36.04
N VAL A 379 -18.87 16.88 -36.85
CA VAL A 379 -17.97 18.02 -36.98
C VAL A 379 -18.63 19.04 -37.90
N LYS A 380 -19.19 20.11 -37.32
CA LYS A 380 -19.77 21.21 -38.10
C LYS A 380 -18.68 22.21 -38.41
N THR A 381 -18.30 22.29 -39.69
CA THR A 381 -17.48 23.39 -40.18
C THR A 381 -18.42 24.51 -40.61
N THR A 382 -18.40 25.61 -39.87
CA THR A 382 -19.10 26.84 -40.23
C THR A 382 -18.06 27.89 -40.58
N SER A 383 -18.25 28.61 -41.69
CA SER A 383 -17.44 29.79 -41.98
C SER A 383 -18.24 31.04 -41.67
N ARG A 384 -17.55 32.05 -41.13
CA ARG A 384 -18.10 33.37 -40.87
C ARG A 384 -17.25 34.39 -41.61
N LEU A 385 -17.91 35.25 -42.38
CA LEU A 385 -17.28 36.41 -42.97
C LEU A 385 -17.14 37.51 -41.91
N THR A 386 -15.93 38.02 -41.76
CA THR A 386 -15.58 39.07 -40.80
C THR A 386 -14.96 40.24 -41.53
N LEU A 387 -15.26 41.46 -41.11
CA LEU A 387 -14.74 42.66 -41.77
C LEU A 387 -13.28 42.89 -41.41
N ASP A 388 -12.45 43.24 -42.39
CA ASP A 388 -11.11 43.79 -42.16
C ASP A 388 -11.23 45.30 -41.92
N ASN A 389 -11.27 45.66 -40.63
CA ASN A 389 -11.39 47.06 -40.20
C ASN A 389 -10.23 47.93 -40.70
N ASN A 390 -9.02 47.38 -40.91
CA ASN A 390 -7.89 48.20 -41.35
C ASN A 390 -8.09 48.66 -42.79
N VAL A 391 -8.52 47.77 -43.67
CA VAL A 391 -8.74 48.10 -45.09
C VAL A 391 -9.90 49.07 -45.24
N LEU A 392 -11.02 48.81 -44.56
CA LEU A 392 -12.19 49.71 -44.55
C LEU A 392 -11.84 51.10 -44.00
N LEU A 393 -11.07 51.17 -42.91
CA LEU A 393 -10.64 52.44 -42.33
C LEU A 393 -9.70 53.19 -43.28
N MET A 394 -8.78 52.50 -43.95
CA MET A 394 -7.86 53.13 -44.90
C MET A 394 -8.60 53.70 -46.11
N ASP A 395 -9.65 53.03 -46.59
CA ASP A 395 -10.45 53.57 -47.67
C ASP A 395 -11.31 54.76 -47.24
N ALA A 396 -11.86 54.74 -46.01
CA ALA A 396 -12.53 55.90 -45.46
C ALA A 396 -11.59 57.12 -45.33
N ILE A 397 -10.37 56.93 -44.82
CA ILE A 397 -9.36 58.00 -44.71
C ILE A 397 -8.96 58.53 -46.09
N SER A 398 -8.73 57.64 -47.06
CA SER A 398 -8.34 58.02 -48.42
C SER A 398 -9.46 58.76 -49.15
N ALA A 399 -10.71 58.32 -49.00
CA ALA A 399 -11.87 59.02 -49.52
C ALA A 399 -12.00 60.44 -48.93
N ILE A 400 -11.77 60.62 -47.62
CA ILE A 400 -11.74 61.94 -46.98
C ILE A 400 -10.65 62.82 -47.60
N GLN A 401 -9.43 62.31 -47.84
CA GLN A 401 -8.36 63.08 -48.48
C GLN A 401 -8.68 63.49 -49.92
N VAL A 402 -9.34 62.63 -50.69
CA VAL A 402 -9.81 62.98 -52.05
C VAL A 402 -10.86 64.08 -51.99
N LEU A 403 -11.87 63.93 -51.12
CA LEU A 403 -12.92 64.92 -50.97
C LEU A 403 -12.37 66.26 -50.47
N ALA A 404 -11.44 66.26 -49.51
CA ALA A 404 -10.80 67.47 -49.01
C ALA A 404 -10.07 68.25 -50.12
N ARG A 405 -9.28 67.55 -50.96
CA ARG A 405 -8.61 68.18 -52.11
C ARG A 405 -9.61 68.77 -53.11
N ARG A 406 -10.69 68.05 -53.43
CA ARG A 406 -11.75 68.56 -54.31
C ARG A 406 -12.44 69.78 -53.73
N VAL A 407 -12.69 69.81 -52.42
CA VAL A 407 -13.26 70.98 -51.73
C VAL A 407 -12.31 72.17 -51.81
N GLU A 408 -11.02 71.99 -51.52
CA GLU A 408 -10.02 73.07 -51.66
C GLU A 408 -9.94 73.62 -53.09
N GLU A 409 -10.03 72.76 -54.10
CA GLU A 409 -10.08 73.16 -55.52
C GLU A 409 -11.35 73.96 -55.85
N LEU A 410 -12.51 73.49 -55.35
CA LEU A 410 -13.79 74.18 -55.51
C LEU A 410 -13.79 75.55 -54.81
N GLU A 411 -13.22 75.66 -53.62
CA GLU A 411 -13.08 76.93 -52.90
C GLU A 411 -12.16 77.92 -53.63
N LYS A 412 -11.07 77.43 -54.24
CA LYS A 412 -10.17 78.25 -55.07
C LYS A 412 -10.79 78.72 -56.39
N HIS A 413 -11.81 78.02 -56.90
CA HIS A 413 -12.54 78.42 -58.12
C HIS A 413 -13.70 79.37 -57.85
N ASN A 414 -14.14 79.48 -56.59
CA ASN A 414 -15.23 80.37 -56.16
C ASN A 414 -14.73 81.67 -55.49
N LEU A 415 -13.42 81.90 -55.49
CA LEU A 415 -12.73 83.16 -55.20
C LEU A 415 -12.18 83.75 -56.50
#